data_AF-A0A934ABJ7-F1
#
_entry.id   AF-A0A934ABJ7-F1
#
_cell.length_a   1.000
_cell.length_b   1.000
_cell.length_c   1.000
_cell.angle_alpha   90.00
_cell.angle_beta   90.00
_cell.angle_gamma   90.00
#
_symmetry.space_group_name_H-M   'P 1'
#
loop_
_entity.id
_entity.type
_entity.pdbx_description
1 polymer ?
#
loop_
_entity_poly.entity_id
_entity_poly.type
_entity_poly.pdbx_seq_one_letter_code
_entity_poly.pdbx_strand_id
1 'polypeptide(L)'
;MYNWSHIDEEAMKREDPEKYRLWRLTQLINSGLNGEKLDREEVKAAWPAIRDDIEPYTRRALEFILWDTTYSLPTNLKWWMPYNSVTK
;
A
#
# COMPACT_ATOMS: atom_id res chain seq x y z
N MET A 1 -13.05 -8.65 -4.23
CA MET A 1 -12.39 -8.28 -5.50
C MET A 1 -11.61 -9.48 -6.00
N TYR A 2 -11.86 -9.87 -7.25
CA TYR A 2 -11.17 -10.98 -7.90
C TYR A 2 -9.79 -10.51 -8.37
N ASN A 3 -8.71 -11.14 -7.89
CA ASN A 3 -7.45 -11.33 -8.62
C ASN A 3 -6.68 -12.53 -8.02
N TRP A 4 -7.09 -13.74 -8.42
CA TRP A 4 -6.35 -15.02 -8.42
C TRP A 4 -5.78 -15.51 -7.07
N SER A 5 -6.69 -16.13 -6.32
CA SER A 5 -6.57 -16.83 -5.05
C SER A 5 -5.59 -18.02 -5.05
N HIS A 6 -4.30 -17.76 -4.88
CA HIS A 6 -3.31 -18.78 -4.49
C HIS A 6 -2.58 -18.45 -3.18
N ILE A 7 -3.13 -17.55 -2.36
CA ILE A 7 -2.68 -17.33 -0.98
C ILE A 7 -3.63 -18.10 -0.07
N ASP A 8 -3.09 -19.08 0.64
CA ASP A 8 -3.76 -19.70 1.78
C ASP A 8 -3.60 -18.76 2.98
N GLU A 9 -4.60 -17.90 3.16
CA GLU A 9 -4.61 -16.89 4.22
C GLU A 9 -4.54 -17.52 5.62
N GLU A 10 -5.22 -18.65 5.82
CA GLU A 10 -5.24 -19.34 7.10
C GLU A 10 -3.89 -19.97 7.42
N ALA A 11 -3.23 -20.58 6.42
CA ALA A 11 -1.86 -21.06 6.58
C ALA A 11 -0.88 -19.91 6.88
N MET A 12 -0.95 -18.81 6.13
CA MET A 12 -0.09 -17.63 6.34
C MET A 12 -0.31 -17.03 7.73
N LYS A 13 -1.56 -16.88 8.17
CA LYS A 13 -1.90 -16.35 9.49
C LYS A 13 -1.37 -17.23 10.63
N ARG A 14 -1.31 -18.55 10.42
CA ARG A 14 -0.79 -19.51 11.41
C ARG A 14 0.74 -19.56 11.43
N GLU A 15 1.37 -19.52 10.26
CA GLU A 15 2.81 -19.70 10.09
C GLU A 15 3.60 -18.41 10.30
N ASP A 16 3.05 -17.28 9.84
CA ASP A 16 3.65 -15.96 9.95
C ASP A 16 2.57 -14.88 10.16
N PRO A 17 2.10 -14.72 11.41
CA PRO A 17 1.06 -13.76 11.75
C PRO A 17 1.44 -12.30 11.43
N GLU A 18 2.73 -11.96 11.50
CA GLU A 18 3.21 -10.61 11.21
C GLU A 18 3.09 -10.31 9.72
N LYS A 19 3.57 -11.22 8.87
CA LYS A 19 3.42 -11.11 7.43
C LYS A 19 1.96 -11.07 7.01
N TYR A 20 1.11 -11.89 7.63
CA TYR A 20 -0.34 -11.82 7.40
C TYR A 20 -0.90 -10.44 7.73
N ARG A 21 -0.50 -9.86 8.88
CA ARG A 21 -0.95 -8.52 9.30
C ARG A 21 -0.58 -7.46 8.27
N LEU A 22 0.67 -7.43 7.81
CA LEU A 22 1.15 -6.46 6.82
C LEU A 22 0.43 -6.64 5.47
N TRP A 23 0.35 -7.88 4.99
CA TRP A 23 -0.35 -8.22 3.75
C TRP A 23 -1.81 -7.76 3.79
N ARG A 24 -2.53 -8.08 4.88
CA ARG A 24 -3.94 -7.74 5.08
C ARG A 24 -4.15 -6.23 5.10
N LEU A 25 -3.25 -5.49 5.74
CA LEU A 25 -3.29 -4.03 5.77
C LEU A 25 -3.11 -3.43 4.36
N THR A 26 -2.15 -3.93 3.59
CA THR A 26 -1.96 -3.54 2.17
C THR A 26 -3.19 -3.85 1.33
N GLN A 27 -3.82 -5.03 1.52
CA GLN A 27 -5.03 -5.40 0.80
C GLN A 27 -6.20 -4.47 1.10
N LEU A 28 -6.43 -4.13 2.37
CA LEU A 28 -7.49 -3.18 2.75
C LEU A 28 -7.27 -1.79 2.14
N ILE A 29 -6.01 -1.34 2.12
CA ILE A 29 -5.67 -0.04 1.55
C ILE A 29 -5.92 -0.01 0.04
N ASN A 30 -5.45 -1.02 -0.70
CA ASN A 30 -5.53 -1.02 -2.16
C ASN A 30 -6.90 -1.45 -2.70
N SER A 31 -7.56 -2.39 -2.02
CA SER A 31 -8.82 -3.00 -2.48
C SER A 31 -10.05 -2.40 -1.80
N GLY A 32 -9.86 -1.51 -0.83
CA GLY A 32 -10.95 -0.87 -0.11
C GLY A 32 -11.28 -1.58 1.22
N LEU A 33 -11.85 -0.79 2.12
CA LEU A 33 -11.96 -1.15 3.53
C LEU A 33 -13.14 -2.09 3.84
N ASN A 34 -14.07 -2.32 2.91
CA ASN A 34 -15.25 -3.18 3.10
C ASN A 34 -16.03 -2.90 4.41
N GLY A 35 -16.10 -1.64 4.84
CA GLY A 35 -16.78 -1.23 6.08
C GLY A 35 -15.89 -1.23 7.33
N GLU A 36 -14.64 -1.65 7.21
CA GLU A 36 -13.65 -1.56 8.27
C GLU A 36 -13.01 -0.17 8.34
N LYS A 37 -12.32 0.11 9.45
CA LYS A 37 -11.52 1.33 9.63
C LYS A 37 -10.06 0.95 9.81
N LEU A 38 -9.17 1.73 9.22
CA LEU A 38 -7.74 1.62 9.47
C LEU A 38 -7.42 2.28 10.81
N ASP A 39 -6.63 1.59 11.64
CA ASP A 39 -6.00 2.22 12.78
C ASP A 39 -4.79 3.04 12.31
N ARG A 40 -4.73 4.30 12.74
CA ARG A 40 -3.73 5.25 12.27
C ARG A 40 -2.32 4.85 12.70
N GLU A 41 -2.15 4.40 13.93
CA GLU A 41 -0.84 4.10 14.49
C GLU A 41 -0.33 2.75 13.97
N GLU A 42 -1.23 1.79 13.73
CA GLU A 42 -0.91 0.56 13.01
C GLU A 42 -0.37 0.85 11.60
N VAL A 43 -1.05 1.72 10.83
CA VAL A 43 -0.59 2.07 9.48
C VAL A 43 0.76 2.77 9.52
N LYS A 44 0.99 3.66 10.49
CA LYS A 44 2.30 4.31 10.67
C LYS A 44 3.41 3.32 11.01
N ALA A 45 3.14 2.38 11.91
CA ALA A 45 4.10 1.36 12.31
C ALA A 45 4.44 0.41 11.15
N ALA A 46 3.43 0.03 10.35
CA ALA A 46 3.59 -0.83 9.18
C ALA A 46 4.18 -0.10 7.96
N TRP A 47 4.11 1.24 7.93
CA TRP A 47 4.45 2.06 6.77
C TRP A 47 5.80 1.72 6.09
N PRO A 48 6.91 1.53 6.83
CA PRO A 48 8.20 1.22 6.23
C PRO A 48 8.19 -0.08 5.41
N ALA A 49 7.30 -1.02 5.74
CA ALA A 49 7.20 -2.33 5.11
C ALA A 49 6.20 -2.36 3.95
N ILE A 50 5.12 -1.56 4.00
CA ILE A 50 4.01 -1.68 3.04
C ILE A 50 3.95 -0.59 1.97
N ARG A 51 4.61 0.56 2.18
CA ARG A 51 4.41 1.75 1.34
C ARG A 51 4.72 1.52 -0.13
N ASP A 52 5.62 0.61 -0.48
CA ASP A 52 6.00 0.38 -1.87
C ASP A 52 5.04 -0.55 -2.61
N ASP A 53 4.17 -1.25 -1.89
CA ASP A 53 3.11 -2.11 -2.42
C ASP A 53 1.74 -1.39 -2.50
N ILE A 54 1.65 -0.15 -2.00
CA ILE A 54 0.44 0.67 -2.09
C ILE A 54 0.39 1.40 -3.44
N GLU A 55 -0.78 1.42 -4.05
CA GLU A 55 -1.04 2.15 -5.29
C GLU A 55 -0.58 3.63 -5.16
N PRO A 56 0.16 4.20 -6.13
CA PRO A 56 0.84 5.49 -5.95
C PRO A 56 -0.05 6.68 -5.56
N TYR A 57 -1.29 6.75 -6.03
CA TYR A 57 -2.23 7.80 -5.63
C TYR A 57 -2.78 7.57 -4.23
N THR A 58 -3.14 6.33 -3.92
CA THR A 58 -3.58 5.95 -2.57
C THR A 58 -2.49 6.20 -1.55
N ARG A 59 -1.24 5.85 -1.86
CA ARG A 59 -0.07 6.11 -1.03
C ARG A 59 0.07 7.59 -0.70
N ARG A 60 0.00 8.43 -1.73
CA ARG A 60 0.13 9.88 -1.57
C ARG A 60 -0.99 10.47 -0.70
N ALA A 61 -2.23 10.02 -0.93
CA ALA A 61 -3.36 10.44 -0.11
C ALA A 61 -3.16 10.03 1.36
N LEU A 62 -2.70 8.80 1.61
CA LEU A 62 -2.39 8.32 2.95
C LEU A 62 -1.25 9.11 3.60
N GLU A 63 -0.19 9.44 2.88
CA GLU A 63 0.92 10.24 3.43
C GLU A 63 0.43 11.61 3.91
N PHE A 64 -0.40 12.27 3.10
CA PHE A 64 -1.06 13.51 3.50
C PHE A 64 -1.93 13.33 4.74
N ILE A 65 -2.79 12.30 4.80
CA ILE A 65 -3.67 12.05 5.95
C ILE A 65 -2.88 11.73 7.23
N LEU A 66 -1.77 11.00 7.11
CA LEU A 66 -1.00 10.50 8.26
C LEU A 66 -0.02 11.53 8.82
N TRP A 67 0.61 12.34 7.96
CA TRP A 67 1.70 13.26 8.33
C TRP A 67 1.50 14.70 7.87
N ASP A 68 0.36 15.04 7.25
CA ASP A 68 0.11 16.37 6.67
C ASP A 68 1.16 16.79 5.63
N THR A 69 1.80 15.80 5.00
CA THR A 69 2.82 16.05 3.97
C THR A 69 2.14 16.51 2.69
N THR A 70 2.26 17.80 2.40
CA THR A 70 1.78 18.40 1.15
C THR A 70 2.83 18.24 0.06
N TYR A 71 2.61 17.31 -0.86
CA TYR A 71 3.43 17.25 -2.07
C TYR A 71 2.98 18.35 -3.04
N SER A 72 3.89 19.26 -3.42
CA SER A 72 3.67 20.18 -4.53
C SER A 72 3.70 19.38 -5.85
N LEU A 73 2.58 18.83 -6.29
CA LEU A 73 2.60 17.94 -7.45
C LEU A 73 2.72 18.68 -8.78
N PRO A 74 3.61 18.22 -9.69
CA PRO A 74 3.26 18.13 -11.09
C PRO A 74 2.34 16.91 -11.33
N THR A 75 1.29 17.10 -12.12
CA THR A 75 0.29 16.11 -12.55
C THR A 75 0.80 15.06 -13.53
N ASN A 76 2.08 15.12 -13.93
CA ASN A 76 2.59 14.31 -15.04
C ASN A 76 3.09 12.93 -14.59
N LEU A 77 2.19 11.96 -14.70
CA LEU A 77 2.45 10.53 -14.61
C LEU A 77 3.27 10.06 -15.82
N LYS A 78 4.59 9.93 -15.69
CA LYS A 78 5.39 9.08 -16.61
C LYS A 78 5.13 7.59 -16.34
N TRP A 79 3.86 7.19 -16.27
CA TRP A 79 3.43 5.82 -15.95
C TRP A 79 3.74 4.79 -17.06
N TRP A 80 4.34 5.21 -18.18
CA TRP A 80 4.67 4.36 -19.33
C TRP A 80 6.12 4.50 -19.83
N MET A 81 7.06 4.95 -18.99
CA MET A 81 8.48 4.82 -19.33
C MET A 81 9.12 3.75 -18.44
N PRO A 82 9.65 2.64 -19.01
CA PRO A 82 10.53 1.77 -18.25
C PRO A 82 11.72 2.61 -17.78
N TYR A 83 12.19 2.34 -16.57
CA TYR A 83 13.16 3.13 -15.78
C TYR A 83 14.53 3.38 -16.45
N ASN A 84 14.72 2.98 -17.71
CA ASN A 84 15.97 3.11 -18.46
C ASN A 84 15.82 4.08 -19.65
N SER A 85 15.68 5.37 -19.39
CA SER A 85 16.04 6.39 -20.40
C SER A 85 16.27 7.76 -19.76
N VAL A 86 17.21 7.84 -18.81
CA VAL A 86 17.97 9.08 -18.58
C VAL A 86 19.41 8.71 -18.22
N THR A 87 20.18 8.29 -19.23
CA THR A 87 21.61 8.60 -19.25
C THR A 87 21.80 9.80 -20.15
N LYS A 88 22.54 10.78 -19.62
CA LYS A 88 22.90 12.08 -20.20
C LYS A 88 23.37 12.00 -21.65
#